data_AF-A0A7S2F9D5-F1
#
_entry.id   AF-A0A7S2F9D5-F1
#
_cell.length_a   1.000
_cell.length_b   1.000
_cell.length_c   1.000
_cell.angle_alpha   90.00
_cell.angle_beta   90.00
_cell.angle_gamma   90.00
#
_symmetry.space_group_name_H-M   'P 1'
#
loop_
_entity.id
_entity.type
_entity.pdbx_description
1 polymer ?
#
loop_
_entity_poly.entity_id
_entity_poly.type
_entity_poly.pdbx_seq_one_letter_code
_entity_poly.pdbx_strand_id
1 'polypeptide(L)'
;KTGYQNMEIQYDYALGMPLKHKLMPQYLSELGYETHGFGKWNIGHCNEKYMPHMRGFNHFLGYFCPGHGYRDYICGLEAGVKDMYEGFNDEVSGQTWGTGEKYQGTYDTELYRDYSSRVIRKHAKTFGNSTNHKPLFMWVAHHAAHGTYDSEPNPPDSLMTDENQKYIAVLKKREDEASESGESKFFGKRLITATLIMSVDNALKDLVGALEETALMNNTLLLVNSDNGGDPNYAVGHPGNNFPLRSEKFYYFEGATRVPAFIFAPGMIPSALQGTTFSGMMHHVDLLPTFV
;
A
#
# COMPACT_ATOMS: atom_id res chain seq x y z
N LYS A 1 12.61 25.04 4.73
CA LYS A 1 11.90 24.75 3.47
C LYS A 1 11.59 23.26 3.46
N THR A 2 10.35 22.88 3.19
CA THR A 2 9.88 21.49 3.04
C THR A 2 9.45 21.34 1.59
N GLY A 3 10.01 20.37 0.87
CA GLY A 3 9.78 20.17 -0.56
C GLY A 3 11.04 20.38 -1.38
N TYR A 4 11.45 19.33 -2.09
CA TYR A 4 12.62 19.34 -2.97
C TYR A 4 12.25 19.66 -4.42
N GLN A 5 10.95 19.82 -4.74
CA GLN A 5 10.43 20.02 -6.11
C GLN A 5 10.97 18.98 -7.12
N ASN A 6 11.16 17.74 -6.66
CA ASN A 6 11.56 16.62 -7.50
C ASN A 6 10.35 15.73 -7.79
N MET A 7 10.50 14.86 -8.79
CA MET A 7 9.65 13.68 -8.96
C MET A 7 9.83 12.72 -7.76
N GLU A 8 9.40 11.47 -7.91
CA GLU A 8 9.59 10.42 -6.91
C GLU A 8 11.09 10.27 -6.52
N ILE A 9 11.36 9.94 -5.25
CA ILE A 9 12.75 9.73 -4.78
C ILE A 9 13.30 8.46 -5.43
N GLN A 10 14.41 8.61 -6.16
CA GLN A 10 15.06 7.50 -6.86
C GLN A 10 16.04 6.75 -5.98
N TYR A 11 16.37 5.53 -6.39
CA TYR A 11 17.20 4.61 -5.62
C TYR A 11 18.61 5.18 -5.33
N ASP A 12 19.15 6.01 -6.23
CA ASP A 12 20.45 6.68 -6.15
C ASP A 12 20.39 8.08 -5.53
N TYR A 13 19.20 8.56 -5.14
CA TYR A 13 19.06 9.90 -4.60
C TYR A 13 19.51 9.96 -3.14
N ALA A 14 20.48 10.83 -2.86
CA ALA A 14 20.88 11.18 -1.50
C ALA A 14 19.87 12.11 -0.80
N LEU A 15 18.56 11.85 -0.96
CA LEU A 15 17.46 12.68 -0.49
C LEU A 15 16.55 11.91 0.47
N GLY A 16 15.90 12.66 1.36
CA GLY A 16 14.88 12.12 2.25
C GLY A 16 14.13 13.21 2.99
N MET A 17 12.97 12.86 3.53
CA MET A 17 12.17 13.75 4.35
C MET A 17 13.01 14.24 5.55
N PRO A 18 13.18 15.57 5.74
CA PRO A 18 14.11 16.09 6.74
C PRO A 18 13.90 15.49 8.13
N LEU A 19 14.97 15.03 8.77
CA LEU A 19 14.93 14.29 10.04
C LEU A 19 14.34 15.07 11.22
N LYS A 20 14.28 16.41 11.13
CA LYS A 20 13.60 17.25 12.13
C LYS A 20 12.09 17.04 12.17
N HIS A 21 11.50 16.47 11.13
CA HIS A 21 10.08 16.17 11.06
C HIS A 21 9.85 14.75 11.57
N LYS A 22 9.12 14.69 12.68
CA LYS A 22 8.69 13.44 13.27
C LYS A 22 7.51 12.87 12.50
N LEU A 23 7.54 11.56 12.24
CA LEU A 23 6.48 10.85 11.51
C LEU A 23 5.45 10.25 12.46
N MET A 24 4.25 9.97 11.94
CA MET A 24 3.18 9.28 12.67
C MET A 24 3.63 8.04 13.45
N PRO A 25 4.34 7.06 12.87
CA PRO A 25 4.81 5.89 13.64
C PRO A 25 5.76 6.25 14.80
N GLN A 26 6.52 7.35 14.72
CA GLN A 26 7.35 7.81 15.85
C GLN A 26 6.49 8.39 16.98
N TYR A 27 5.42 9.14 16.65
CA TYR A 27 4.48 9.61 17.67
C TYR A 27 3.76 8.44 18.33
N LEU A 28 3.25 7.49 17.55
CA LEU A 28 2.55 6.32 18.06
C LEU A 28 3.46 5.42 18.90
N SER A 29 4.73 5.25 18.50
CA SER A 29 5.71 4.51 19.30
C SER A 29 5.92 5.14 20.69
N GLU A 30 5.98 6.47 20.79
CA GLU A 30 6.08 7.18 22.08
C GLU A 30 4.81 7.04 22.93
N LEU A 31 3.64 6.87 22.30
CA LEU A 31 2.38 6.52 22.95
C LEU A 31 2.27 5.03 23.31
N GLY A 32 3.33 4.24 23.07
CA GLY A 32 3.41 2.83 23.44
C GLY A 32 2.85 1.87 22.40
N TYR A 33 2.55 2.33 21.18
CA TYR A 33 2.12 1.44 20.10
C TYR A 33 3.27 0.54 19.64
N GLU A 34 2.93 -0.70 19.30
CA GLU A 34 3.74 -1.55 18.45
C GLU A 34 3.45 -1.19 16.98
N THR A 35 4.47 -0.83 16.21
CA THR A 35 4.33 -0.21 14.89
C THR A 35 4.91 -1.11 13.79
N HIS A 36 4.10 -1.42 12.78
CA HIS A 36 4.49 -2.27 11.65
C HIS A 36 4.22 -1.57 10.32
N GLY A 37 5.16 -1.64 9.38
CA GLY A 37 5.04 -1.03 8.05
C GLY A 37 5.31 -2.03 6.92
N PHE A 38 4.43 -2.06 5.92
CA PHE A 38 4.52 -2.99 4.79
C PHE A 38 4.36 -2.25 3.47
N GLY A 39 5.29 -2.43 2.53
CA GLY A 39 5.17 -1.89 1.16
C GLY A 39 6.04 -0.68 0.85
N LYS A 40 5.52 0.26 0.04
CA LYS A 40 6.30 1.37 -0.52
C LYS A 40 6.66 2.41 0.52
N TRP A 41 7.94 2.77 0.66
CA TRP A 41 8.37 3.84 1.56
C TRP A 41 8.45 5.22 0.90
N ASN A 42 9.23 5.33 -0.18
CA ASN A 42 9.42 6.50 -1.04
C ASN A 42 9.60 7.90 -0.36
N ILE A 43 10.08 7.96 0.88
CA ILE A 43 10.42 9.23 1.56
C ILE A 43 11.89 9.33 2.00
N GLY A 44 12.75 8.50 1.40
CA GLY A 44 14.20 8.52 1.51
C GLY A 44 14.80 7.32 2.21
N HIS A 45 15.95 6.87 1.72
CA HIS A 45 16.68 5.68 2.19
C HIS A 45 18.21 5.85 2.08
N CYS A 46 18.71 7.06 1.81
CA CYS A 46 20.12 7.31 1.51
C CYS A 46 21.09 7.10 2.68
N ASN A 47 20.57 7.01 3.92
CA ASN A 47 21.31 6.51 5.07
C ASN A 47 20.33 5.94 6.10
N GLU A 48 20.87 5.22 7.08
CA GLU A 48 20.10 4.48 8.08
C GLU A 48 19.06 5.35 8.81
N LYS A 49 19.33 6.64 9.05
CA LYS A 49 18.39 7.55 9.74
C LYS A 49 17.11 7.81 8.95
N TYR A 50 17.12 7.60 7.63
CA TYR A 50 15.93 7.75 6.79
C TYR A 50 15.14 6.44 6.66
N MET A 51 15.70 5.32 7.10
CA MET A 51 15.09 4.00 6.98
C MET A 51 13.82 3.90 7.85
N PRO A 52 12.80 3.14 7.43
CA PRO A 52 11.53 3.05 8.14
C PRO A 52 11.65 2.63 9.61
N HIS A 53 12.55 1.68 9.92
CA HIS A 53 12.77 1.19 11.28
C HIS A 53 13.43 2.26 12.19
N MET A 54 14.22 3.17 11.63
CA MET A 54 14.74 4.36 12.32
C MET A 54 13.75 5.53 12.36
N ARG A 55 12.65 5.41 11.60
CA ARG A 55 11.58 6.40 11.49
C ARG A 55 10.28 5.92 12.13
N GLY A 56 10.39 5.05 13.12
CA GLY A 56 9.35 4.75 14.10
C GLY A 56 8.62 3.43 13.91
N PHE A 57 8.97 2.62 12.92
CA PHE A 57 8.43 1.26 12.78
C PHE A 57 9.26 0.26 13.58
N ASN A 58 8.63 -0.57 14.42
CA ASN A 58 9.31 -1.70 15.06
C ASN A 58 9.73 -2.75 14.04
N HIS A 59 8.91 -2.96 13.01
CA HIS A 59 9.21 -3.83 11.88
C HIS A 59 8.75 -3.16 10.59
N PHE A 60 9.60 -3.21 9.57
CA PHE A 60 9.24 -2.83 8.22
C PHE A 60 9.65 -3.91 7.22
N LEU A 61 8.77 -4.22 6.27
CA LEU A 61 9.06 -5.06 5.11
C LEU A 61 8.49 -4.42 3.85
N GLY A 62 9.34 -4.02 2.92
CA GLY A 62 8.91 -3.21 1.78
C GLY A 62 10.05 -2.77 0.88
N TYR A 63 9.87 -1.67 0.17
CA TYR A 63 10.82 -1.20 -0.85
C TYR A 63 10.89 0.34 -0.90
N PHE A 64 11.89 0.87 -1.61
CA PHE A 64 12.24 2.30 -1.61
C PHE A 64 12.02 3.00 -2.95
N CYS A 65 12.25 2.27 -4.04
CA CYS A 65 12.05 2.72 -5.40
C CYS A 65 10.63 3.22 -5.66
N PRO A 66 10.43 4.03 -6.72
CA PRO A 66 9.08 4.47 -7.05
C PRO A 66 8.15 3.34 -7.51
N GLY A 67 8.72 2.24 -8.01
CA GLY A 67 8.03 1.00 -8.34
C GLY A 67 9.04 -0.08 -8.70
N HIS A 68 8.61 -1.34 -8.68
CA HIS A 68 9.45 -2.50 -9.00
C HIS A 68 8.62 -3.60 -9.68
N GLY A 69 9.27 -4.70 -10.05
CA GLY A 69 8.60 -5.93 -10.46
C GLY A 69 7.89 -6.62 -9.29
N TYR A 70 6.64 -7.05 -9.45
CA TYR A 70 5.83 -7.64 -8.37
C TYR A 70 6.44 -8.92 -7.77
N ARG A 71 7.31 -9.63 -8.49
CA ARG A 71 7.93 -10.89 -8.02
C ARG A 71 9.45 -10.89 -7.93
N ASP A 72 10.09 -10.24 -8.90
CA ASP A 72 11.55 -10.20 -8.97
C ASP A 72 12.14 -9.04 -8.16
N TYR A 73 11.28 -8.07 -7.81
CA TYR A 73 11.57 -6.82 -7.12
C TYR A 73 12.59 -5.94 -7.84
N ILE A 74 12.74 -6.09 -9.16
CA ILE A 74 13.65 -5.25 -9.95
C ILE A 74 13.07 -3.84 -10.02
N CYS A 75 13.84 -2.87 -9.53
CA CYS A 75 13.53 -1.46 -9.56
C CYS A 75 13.58 -0.93 -10.99
N GLY A 76 12.45 -0.51 -11.55
CA GLY A 76 12.34 -0.32 -13.00
C GLY A 76 12.99 0.91 -13.60
N LEU A 77 13.75 1.66 -12.82
CA LEU A 77 14.62 2.70 -13.37
C LEU A 77 16.00 2.17 -13.71
N GLU A 78 16.38 1.00 -13.18
CA GLU A 78 17.65 0.37 -13.46
C GLU A 78 17.52 -1.13 -13.65
N ALA A 79 17.79 -1.59 -14.87
CA ALA A 79 17.77 -3.00 -15.20
C ALA A 79 18.71 -3.79 -14.28
N GLY A 80 18.13 -4.59 -13.37
CA GLY A 80 18.85 -5.57 -12.55
C GLY A 80 19.02 -5.22 -11.06
N VAL A 81 18.71 -4.01 -10.61
CA VAL A 81 18.77 -3.68 -9.17
C VAL A 81 17.50 -4.16 -8.49
N LYS A 82 17.63 -5.09 -7.53
CA LYS A 82 16.51 -5.60 -6.73
C LYS A 82 16.29 -4.74 -5.49
N ASP A 83 15.03 -4.48 -5.15
CA ASP A 83 14.60 -3.62 -4.05
C ASP A 83 13.50 -4.27 -3.22
N MET A 84 13.90 -4.92 -2.14
CA MET A 84 13.00 -5.40 -1.10
C MET A 84 13.80 -5.57 0.20
N TYR A 85 13.41 -4.78 1.20
CA TYR A 85 14.10 -4.58 2.46
C TYR A 85 13.23 -5.01 3.63
N GLU A 86 13.81 -5.79 4.56
CA GLU A 86 13.24 -6.10 5.86
C GLU A 86 14.15 -5.50 6.94
N GLY A 87 13.58 -4.77 7.90
CA GLY A 87 14.34 -4.19 9.01
C GLY A 87 13.54 -4.10 10.30
N PHE A 88 14.24 -4.20 11.42
CA PHE A 88 13.70 -4.16 12.77
C PHE A 88 14.37 -3.05 13.58
N ASN A 89 13.64 -2.40 14.49
CA ASN A 89 14.14 -1.24 15.21
C ASN A 89 15.14 -1.56 16.34
N ASP A 90 15.29 -2.83 16.70
CA ASP A 90 16.29 -3.35 17.63
C ASP A 90 17.58 -3.79 16.92
N GLU A 91 17.61 -3.71 15.59
CA GLU A 91 18.77 -4.01 14.76
C GLU A 91 19.37 -2.73 14.19
N VAL A 92 20.65 -2.47 14.47
CA VAL A 92 21.43 -1.41 13.83
C VAL A 92 22.49 -2.09 12.97
N SER A 93 22.17 -2.26 11.68
CA SER A 93 23.02 -2.97 10.73
C SER A 93 23.81 -2.04 9.81
N GLY A 94 23.43 -0.76 9.74
CA GLY A 94 23.91 0.18 8.71
C GLY A 94 23.38 -0.14 7.30
N GLN A 95 22.57 -1.19 7.15
CA GLN A 95 22.02 -1.60 5.87
C GLN A 95 20.89 -0.66 5.43
N THR A 96 21.06 -0.08 4.25
CA THR A 96 20.16 0.92 3.68
C THR A 96 19.44 0.44 2.42
N TRP A 97 19.62 -0.84 2.10
CA TRP A 97 19.10 -1.47 0.89
C TRP A 97 18.92 -2.98 1.08
N GLY A 98 17.91 -3.57 0.44
CA GLY A 98 17.68 -5.01 0.47
C GLY A 98 17.35 -5.56 -0.92
N THR A 99 17.76 -6.80 -1.20
CA THR A 99 17.52 -7.46 -2.50
C THR A 99 16.28 -8.37 -2.49
N GLY A 100 15.68 -8.58 -1.32
CA GLY A 100 14.58 -9.52 -1.13
C GLY A 100 14.87 -10.96 -1.52
N GLU A 101 16.13 -11.40 -1.47
CA GLU A 101 16.51 -12.77 -1.88
C GLU A 101 15.64 -13.85 -1.21
N LYS A 102 15.33 -13.65 0.08
CA LYS A 102 14.43 -14.49 0.90
C LYS A 102 12.99 -14.59 0.36
N TYR A 103 12.55 -13.62 -0.46
CA TYR A 103 11.17 -13.47 -0.92
C TYR A 103 11.02 -13.63 -2.43
N GLN A 104 12.08 -14.03 -3.13
CA GLN A 104 12.09 -14.09 -4.60
C GLN A 104 10.99 -15.01 -5.13
N GLY A 105 10.24 -14.51 -6.11
CA GLY A 105 9.13 -15.22 -6.74
C GLY A 105 7.78 -15.06 -6.04
N THR A 106 7.76 -14.64 -4.76
CA THR A 106 6.54 -14.25 -4.06
C THR A 106 6.00 -12.95 -4.65
N TYR A 107 4.68 -12.84 -4.78
CA TYR A 107 4.07 -11.60 -5.25
C TYR A 107 4.05 -10.58 -4.11
N ASP A 108 4.44 -9.32 -4.32
CA ASP A 108 4.58 -8.35 -3.22
C ASP A 108 3.29 -8.17 -2.38
N THR A 109 2.13 -8.19 -3.03
CA THR A 109 0.82 -8.03 -2.39
C THR A 109 0.46 -9.26 -1.58
N GLU A 110 0.93 -10.43 -2.02
CA GLU A 110 0.82 -11.68 -1.27
C GLU A 110 1.70 -11.62 -0.01
N LEU A 111 2.92 -11.11 -0.17
CA LEU A 111 3.85 -10.93 0.92
C LEU A 111 3.29 -9.99 1.99
N TYR A 112 2.78 -8.82 1.60
CA TYR A 112 2.23 -7.84 2.54
C TYR A 112 0.98 -8.37 3.25
N ARG A 113 0.08 -9.04 2.53
CA ARG A 113 -1.09 -9.73 3.10
C ARG A 113 -0.70 -10.73 4.19
N ASP A 114 0.26 -11.60 3.87
CA ASP A 114 0.65 -12.68 4.78
C ASP A 114 1.30 -12.13 6.05
N TYR A 115 2.14 -11.10 5.91
CA TYR A 115 2.78 -10.45 7.05
C TYR A 115 1.79 -9.64 7.89
N SER A 116 0.89 -8.86 7.28
CA SER A 116 -0.13 -8.11 8.01
C SER A 116 -1.01 -9.06 8.85
N SER A 117 -1.52 -10.13 8.25
CA SER A 117 -2.38 -11.08 8.94
C SER A 117 -1.61 -11.89 10.00
N ARG A 118 -0.33 -12.17 9.78
CA ARG A 118 0.54 -12.80 10.79
C ARG A 118 0.76 -11.89 12.00
N VAL A 119 1.03 -10.60 11.79
CA VAL A 119 1.23 -9.63 12.87
C VAL A 119 -0.03 -9.50 13.71
N ILE A 120 -1.21 -9.38 13.09
CA ILE A 120 -2.50 -9.34 13.80
C ILE A 120 -2.67 -10.59 14.69
N ARG A 121 -2.49 -11.79 14.13
CA ARG A 121 -2.61 -13.04 14.89
C ARG A 121 -1.57 -13.18 16.00
N LYS A 122 -0.36 -12.66 15.81
CA LYS A 122 0.68 -12.61 16.86
C LYS A 122 0.30 -11.64 17.97
N HIS A 123 -0.15 -10.44 17.60
CA HIS A 123 -0.57 -9.39 18.52
C HIS A 123 -1.75 -9.83 19.40
N ALA A 124 -2.74 -10.51 18.82
CA ALA A 124 -3.89 -11.04 19.57
C ALA A 124 -3.50 -11.98 20.72
N LYS A 125 -2.42 -12.77 20.56
CA LYS A 125 -1.95 -13.70 21.61
C LYS A 125 -1.41 -12.98 22.83
N THR A 126 -0.87 -11.77 22.66
CA THR A 126 -0.36 -10.96 23.77
C THR A 126 -1.46 -10.05 24.35
N PHE A 127 -2.41 -9.60 23.52
CA PHE A 127 -3.54 -8.75 23.90
C PHE A 127 -4.57 -9.40 24.85
N GLY A 128 -4.64 -10.74 24.93
CA GLY A 128 -5.61 -11.42 25.80
C GLY A 128 -5.20 -11.65 27.27
N ASN A 129 -3.89 -11.63 27.60
CA ASN A 129 -3.39 -12.32 28.80
C ASN A 129 -2.32 -11.58 29.64
N SER A 130 -2.06 -10.27 29.47
CA SER A 130 -0.98 -9.59 30.22
C SER A 130 -1.31 -8.16 30.66
N THR A 131 -0.63 -7.68 31.69
CA THR A 131 -0.70 -6.30 32.19
C THR A 131 0.10 -5.29 31.35
N ASN A 132 0.68 -5.71 30.22
CA ASN A 132 1.61 -4.91 29.41
C ASN A 132 1.21 -4.91 27.93
N HIS A 133 -0.06 -4.61 27.65
CA HIS A 133 -0.60 -4.54 26.29
C HIS A 133 -0.14 -3.26 25.58
N LYS A 134 0.52 -3.44 24.44
CA LYS A 134 0.84 -2.34 23.52
C LYS A 134 -0.22 -2.31 22.42
N PRO A 135 -0.91 -1.19 22.14
CA PRO A 135 -1.81 -1.13 21.00
C PRO A 135 -1.04 -1.30 19.68
N LEU A 136 -1.70 -1.81 18.63
CA LEU A 136 -1.08 -2.07 17.33
C LEU A 136 -1.34 -0.92 16.35
N PHE A 137 -0.30 -0.44 15.69
CA PHE A 137 -0.39 0.40 14.50
C PHE A 137 0.22 -0.33 13.31
N MET A 138 -0.50 -0.40 12.21
CA MET A 138 -0.03 -1.02 10.98
C MET A 138 -0.28 -0.10 9.79
N TRP A 139 0.76 0.10 8.99
CA TRP A 139 0.70 0.87 7.74
C TRP A 139 1.02 -0.05 6.58
N VAL A 140 0.03 -0.31 5.71
CA VAL A 140 0.17 -1.19 4.54
C VAL A 140 0.03 -0.34 3.27
N ALA A 141 1.17 -0.02 2.66
CA ALA A 141 1.28 0.77 1.43
C ALA A 141 1.51 -0.15 0.23
N HIS A 142 0.45 -0.83 -0.23
CA HIS A 142 0.51 -1.71 -1.39
C HIS A 142 1.13 -1.02 -2.62
N HIS A 143 1.95 -1.78 -3.35
CA HIS A 143 2.44 -1.37 -4.66
C HIS A 143 1.32 -1.37 -5.70
N ALA A 144 0.49 -2.42 -5.73
CA ALA A 144 -0.70 -2.48 -6.57
C ALA A 144 -1.66 -1.33 -6.24
N ALA A 145 -2.25 -0.64 -7.22
CA ALA A 145 -2.27 -0.94 -8.66
C ALA A 145 -1.30 -0.08 -9.51
N HIS A 146 -0.15 0.34 -8.95
CA HIS A 146 0.85 1.09 -9.72
C HIS A 146 1.37 0.30 -10.93
N GLY A 147 1.88 1.00 -11.95
CA GLY A 147 2.70 0.44 -13.02
C GLY A 147 3.80 -0.50 -12.51
N THR A 148 3.96 -1.65 -13.15
CA THR A 148 5.11 -2.54 -12.90
C THR A 148 5.98 -2.66 -14.14
N TYR A 149 7.18 -3.16 -13.91
CA TYR A 149 8.18 -3.45 -14.92
C TYR A 149 8.28 -4.95 -15.22
N ASP A 150 7.46 -5.77 -14.56
CA ASP A 150 7.32 -7.20 -14.86
C ASP A 150 6.76 -7.43 -16.26
N SER A 151 7.25 -8.49 -16.91
CA SER A 151 6.61 -9.05 -18.10
C SER A 151 5.27 -9.72 -17.78
N GLU A 152 5.08 -10.16 -16.53
CA GLU A 152 3.89 -10.89 -16.06
C GLU A 152 3.29 -10.20 -14.80
N PRO A 153 2.55 -9.10 -14.98
CA PRO A 153 2.04 -8.29 -13.87
C PRO A 153 0.89 -8.94 -13.09
N ASN A 154 0.33 -10.04 -13.62
CA ASN A 154 -0.90 -10.62 -13.10
C ASN A 154 -0.69 -11.22 -11.70
N PRO A 155 -1.62 -10.94 -10.76
CA PRO A 155 -1.57 -11.56 -9.44
C PRO A 155 -1.73 -13.10 -9.53
N PRO A 156 -1.17 -13.85 -8.57
CA PRO A 156 -1.33 -15.30 -8.48
C PRO A 156 -2.78 -15.70 -8.13
N ASP A 157 -3.14 -16.95 -8.41
CA ASP A 157 -4.45 -17.52 -8.05
C ASP A 157 -4.76 -17.44 -6.55
N SER A 158 -3.73 -17.46 -5.69
CA SER A 158 -3.85 -17.27 -4.24
C SER A 158 -4.38 -15.89 -3.83
N LEU A 159 -4.41 -14.92 -4.75
CA LEU A 159 -4.98 -13.58 -4.57
C LEU A 159 -6.24 -13.36 -5.42
N MET A 160 -6.82 -14.44 -5.96
CA MET A 160 -8.00 -14.42 -6.81
C MET A 160 -9.07 -15.36 -6.26
N THR A 161 -10.32 -15.00 -6.49
CA THR A 161 -11.49 -15.83 -6.14
C THR A 161 -12.26 -16.23 -7.39
N ASP A 162 -13.11 -17.26 -7.27
CA ASP A 162 -14.06 -17.65 -8.32
C ASP A 162 -14.98 -16.49 -8.74
N GLU A 163 -15.28 -15.58 -7.81
CA GLU A 163 -16.05 -14.37 -8.13
C GLU A 163 -15.23 -13.41 -8.99
N ASN A 164 -13.95 -13.20 -8.68
CA ASN A 164 -13.06 -12.39 -9.52
C ASN A 164 -12.98 -12.95 -10.95
N GLN A 165 -12.97 -14.27 -11.11
CA GLN A 165 -12.95 -14.91 -12.44
C GLN A 165 -14.17 -14.54 -13.29
N LYS A 166 -15.35 -14.34 -12.68
CA LYS A 166 -16.56 -13.88 -13.41
C LYS A 166 -16.37 -12.46 -13.95
N TYR A 167 -15.80 -11.56 -13.16
CA TYR A 167 -15.51 -10.18 -13.59
C TYR A 167 -14.40 -10.14 -14.65
N ILE A 168 -13.35 -10.93 -14.48
CA ILE A 168 -12.27 -11.10 -15.47
C ILE A 168 -12.85 -11.59 -16.80
N ALA A 169 -13.76 -12.55 -16.80
CA ALA A 169 -14.41 -13.04 -18.02
C ALA A 169 -15.20 -11.94 -18.75
N VAL A 170 -15.90 -11.06 -18.01
CA VAL A 170 -16.60 -9.90 -18.60
C VAL A 170 -15.61 -8.93 -19.26
N LEU A 171 -14.49 -8.64 -18.59
CA LEU A 171 -13.46 -7.73 -19.12
C LEU A 171 -12.74 -8.32 -20.34
N LYS A 172 -12.40 -9.61 -20.32
CA LYS A 172 -11.84 -10.33 -21.47
C LYS A 172 -12.78 -10.30 -22.67
N LYS A 173 -14.07 -10.57 -22.46
CA LYS A 173 -15.07 -10.48 -23.53
C LYS A 173 -15.09 -9.09 -24.16
N ARG A 174 -15.00 -8.01 -23.37
CA ARG A 174 -14.95 -6.63 -23.88
C ARG A 174 -13.65 -6.34 -24.63
N GLU A 175 -12.52 -6.90 -24.18
CA GLU A 175 -11.24 -6.80 -24.88
C GLU A 175 -11.29 -7.50 -26.25
N ASP A 176 -11.90 -8.69 -26.32
CA ASP A 176 -12.12 -9.41 -27.56
C ASP A 176 -13.01 -8.60 -28.52
N GLU A 177 -14.14 -8.07 -28.06
CA GLU A 177 -15.03 -7.20 -28.83
C GLU A 177 -14.31 -5.92 -29.32
N ALA A 178 -13.45 -5.32 -28.49
CA ALA A 178 -12.67 -4.13 -28.83
C ALA A 178 -11.48 -4.40 -29.76
N SER A 179 -11.12 -5.67 -29.98
CA SER A 179 -10.09 -6.05 -30.94
C SER A 179 -10.53 -5.76 -32.38
N GLU A 180 -11.83 -5.79 -32.63
CA GLU A 180 -12.42 -5.45 -33.93
C GLU A 180 -12.41 -3.94 -34.21
N SER A 181 -12.41 -3.09 -33.16
CA SER A 181 -12.40 -1.62 -33.26
C SER A 181 -11.00 -0.98 -33.17
N GLY A 182 -9.96 -1.77 -32.87
CA GLY A 182 -8.60 -1.26 -32.63
C GLY A 182 -8.36 -0.73 -31.21
N GLU A 183 -9.32 -0.89 -30.30
CA GLU A 183 -9.26 -0.42 -28.90
C GLU A 183 -8.77 -1.50 -27.92
N SER A 184 -8.55 -2.74 -28.36
CA SER A 184 -8.15 -3.88 -27.52
C SER A 184 -7.01 -3.61 -26.52
N LYS A 185 -5.98 -2.84 -26.92
CA LYS A 185 -4.88 -2.44 -26.02
C LYS A 185 -5.35 -1.65 -24.78
N PHE A 186 -6.44 -0.88 -24.89
CA PHE A 186 -7.04 -0.14 -23.78
C PHE A 186 -7.63 -1.11 -22.75
N PHE A 187 -8.38 -2.10 -23.23
CA PHE A 187 -9.11 -3.06 -22.41
C PHE A 187 -8.18 -4.08 -21.75
N GLY A 188 -7.16 -4.59 -22.44
CA GLY A 188 -6.20 -5.53 -21.84
C GLY A 188 -5.43 -4.93 -20.65
N LYS A 189 -4.97 -3.69 -20.78
CA LYS A 189 -4.31 -2.99 -19.67
C LYS A 189 -5.28 -2.64 -18.53
N ARG A 190 -6.55 -2.34 -18.86
CA ARG A 190 -7.58 -2.13 -17.85
C ARG A 190 -7.93 -3.42 -17.11
N LEU A 191 -7.89 -4.57 -17.80
CA LEU A 191 -8.02 -5.88 -17.18
C LEU A 191 -6.89 -6.13 -16.19
N ILE A 192 -5.63 -5.85 -16.55
CA ILE A 192 -4.49 -5.93 -15.61
C ILE A 192 -4.73 -5.03 -14.40
N THR A 193 -5.11 -3.76 -14.61
CA THR A 193 -5.39 -2.85 -13.48
C THR A 193 -6.50 -3.38 -12.57
N ALA A 194 -7.54 -3.98 -13.15
CA ALA A 194 -8.64 -4.57 -12.40
C ALA A 194 -8.18 -5.78 -11.58
N THR A 195 -7.34 -6.66 -12.13
CA THR A 195 -6.80 -7.82 -11.39
C THR A 195 -5.90 -7.36 -10.25
N LEU A 196 -5.06 -6.34 -10.46
CA LEU A 196 -4.26 -5.73 -9.39
C LEU A 196 -5.14 -5.22 -8.23
N ILE A 197 -6.21 -4.47 -8.55
CA ILE A 197 -7.15 -3.97 -7.52
C ILE A 197 -7.85 -5.12 -6.80
N MET A 198 -8.32 -6.14 -7.54
CA MET A 198 -8.93 -7.34 -6.94
C MET A 198 -7.97 -8.05 -5.98
N SER A 199 -6.67 -8.08 -6.30
CA SER A 199 -5.68 -8.69 -5.41
C SER A 199 -5.51 -7.93 -4.09
N VAL A 200 -5.56 -6.60 -4.12
CA VAL A 200 -5.52 -5.76 -2.91
C VAL A 200 -6.81 -5.92 -2.11
N ASP A 201 -7.97 -5.98 -2.77
CA ASP A 201 -9.27 -6.22 -2.14
C ASP A 201 -9.30 -7.56 -1.40
N ASN A 202 -8.81 -8.64 -2.02
CA ASN A 202 -8.69 -9.95 -1.38
C ASN A 202 -7.65 -9.97 -0.26
N ALA A 203 -6.53 -9.24 -0.41
CA ALA A 203 -5.56 -9.07 0.67
C ALA A 203 -6.18 -8.33 1.88
N LEU A 204 -6.98 -7.31 1.62
CA LEU A 204 -7.72 -6.57 2.65
C LEU A 204 -8.76 -7.45 3.34
N LYS A 205 -9.47 -8.30 2.58
CA LYS A 205 -10.39 -9.30 3.10
C LYS A 205 -9.71 -10.24 4.09
N ASP A 206 -8.52 -10.74 3.77
CA ASP A 206 -7.75 -11.62 4.67
C ASP A 206 -7.23 -10.90 5.92
N LEU A 207 -6.89 -9.61 5.80
CA LEU A 207 -6.54 -8.77 6.93
C LEU A 207 -7.73 -8.57 7.87
N VAL A 208 -8.91 -8.21 7.33
CA VAL A 208 -10.15 -8.10 8.09
C VAL A 208 -10.53 -9.44 8.72
N GLY A 209 -10.43 -10.54 7.97
CA GLY A 209 -10.64 -11.89 8.48
C GLY A 209 -9.73 -12.21 9.67
N ALA A 210 -8.45 -11.84 9.62
CA ALA A 210 -7.54 -12.00 10.76
C ALA A 210 -7.97 -11.18 11.99
N LEU A 211 -8.51 -9.97 11.81
CA LEU A 211 -9.05 -9.15 12.91
C LEU A 211 -10.32 -9.76 13.51
N GLU A 212 -11.20 -10.33 12.68
CA GLU A 212 -12.43 -11.00 13.12
C GLU A 212 -12.12 -12.31 13.84
N GLU A 213 -11.26 -13.16 13.27
CA GLU A 213 -10.76 -14.42 13.86
C GLU A 213 -10.16 -14.21 15.26
N THR A 214 -9.53 -13.05 15.47
CA THR A 214 -8.84 -12.70 16.72
C THR A 214 -9.68 -11.82 17.65
N ALA A 215 -10.93 -11.53 17.30
CA ALA A 215 -11.83 -10.64 18.04
C ALA A 215 -11.28 -9.22 18.26
N LEU A 216 -10.36 -8.75 17.42
CA LEU A 216 -9.76 -7.41 17.48
C LEU A 216 -10.55 -6.37 16.67
N MET A 217 -11.42 -6.79 15.75
CA MET A 217 -12.13 -5.88 14.84
C MET A 217 -12.94 -4.78 15.57
N ASN A 218 -13.57 -5.09 16.70
CA ASN A 218 -14.34 -4.10 17.45
C ASN A 218 -13.47 -3.02 18.12
N ASN A 219 -12.18 -3.26 18.30
CA ASN A 219 -11.22 -2.30 18.84
C ASN A 219 -10.18 -1.86 17.78
N THR A 220 -10.58 -1.88 16.51
CA THR A 220 -9.72 -1.50 15.39
C THR A 220 -10.41 -0.43 14.54
N LEU A 221 -9.65 0.62 14.21
CA LEU A 221 -10.00 1.57 13.16
C LEU A 221 -9.18 1.24 11.91
N LEU A 222 -9.86 0.78 10.86
CA LEU A 222 -9.26 0.55 9.55
C LEU A 222 -9.57 1.76 8.65
N LEU A 223 -8.52 2.37 8.09
CA LEU A 223 -8.63 3.41 7.08
C LEU A 223 -7.99 2.92 5.79
N VAL A 224 -8.71 3.05 4.68
CA VAL A 224 -8.20 2.74 3.35
C VAL A 224 -8.37 3.97 2.48
N ASN A 225 -7.31 4.36 1.80
CA ASN A 225 -7.30 5.45 0.83
C ASN A 225 -6.24 5.19 -0.25
N SER A 226 -6.22 6.03 -1.29
CA SER A 226 -5.12 6.06 -2.27
C SER A 226 -4.18 7.25 -2.01
N ASP A 227 -2.94 7.18 -2.51
CA ASP A 227 -1.94 8.23 -2.43
C ASP A 227 -2.18 9.36 -3.45
N ASN A 228 -2.73 9.02 -4.62
CA ASN A 228 -3.14 9.95 -5.67
C ASN A 228 -4.23 9.36 -6.57
N GLY A 229 -4.82 10.19 -7.43
CA GLY A 229 -5.72 9.75 -8.49
C GLY A 229 -5.03 8.85 -9.52
N GLY A 230 -5.82 8.08 -10.27
CA GLY A 230 -5.31 7.16 -11.28
C GLY A 230 -4.76 7.88 -12.51
N ASP A 231 -3.95 7.20 -13.32
CA ASP A 231 -3.48 7.66 -14.64
C ASP A 231 -4.26 6.95 -15.75
N PRO A 232 -5.27 7.56 -16.40
CA PRO A 232 -6.00 6.98 -17.53
C PRO A 232 -5.21 7.04 -18.84
N ASN A 233 -4.12 7.81 -18.91
CA ASN A 233 -3.35 8.10 -20.12
C ASN A 233 -2.17 7.15 -20.34
N TYR A 234 -2.07 6.08 -19.54
CA TYR A 234 -1.11 4.99 -19.74
C TYR A 234 0.36 5.35 -19.58
N ALA A 235 0.70 6.53 -19.05
CA ALA A 235 2.09 6.94 -18.91
C ALA A 235 2.87 5.97 -17.99
N VAL A 236 2.18 5.36 -17.03
CA VAL A 236 2.74 4.36 -16.10
C VAL A 236 2.28 2.92 -16.35
N GLY A 237 1.74 2.61 -17.54
CA GLY A 237 1.47 1.21 -17.94
C GLY A 237 0.15 0.57 -17.48
N HIS A 238 -0.46 1.04 -16.38
CA HIS A 238 -1.74 0.51 -15.85
C HIS A 238 -2.81 1.62 -15.74
N PRO A 239 -3.83 1.64 -16.63
CA PRO A 239 -4.79 2.73 -16.69
C PRO A 239 -5.78 2.76 -15.52
N GLY A 240 -5.67 3.80 -14.71
CA GLY A 240 -6.69 4.19 -13.74
C GLY A 240 -7.97 4.73 -14.42
N ASN A 241 -9.01 4.98 -13.63
CA ASN A 241 -10.20 5.69 -14.10
C ASN A 241 -10.70 6.59 -12.98
N ASN A 242 -10.75 7.89 -13.27
CA ASN A 242 -11.13 8.92 -12.29
C ASN A 242 -12.55 9.46 -12.52
N PHE A 243 -13.33 8.85 -13.41
CA PHE A 243 -14.69 9.30 -13.71
C PHE A 243 -15.52 9.50 -12.43
N PRO A 244 -16.28 10.60 -12.29
CA PRO A 244 -16.51 11.69 -13.26
C PRO A 244 -15.53 12.86 -13.14
N LEU A 245 -14.45 12.70 -12.37
CA LEU A 245 -13.53 13.77 -12.02
C LEU A 245 -12.59 14.11 -13.18
N ARG A 246 -12.22 15.39 -13.24
CA ARG A 246 -11.33 15.92 -14.27
C ARG A 246 -9.87 15.53 -13.96
N SER A 247 -9.18 15.04 -14.99
CA SER A 247 -7.73 14.77 -15.00
C SER A 247 -7.25 13.59 -14.15
N GLU A 248 -5.95 13.55 -13.84
CA GLU A 248 -5.20 12.34 -13.48
C GLU A 248 -3.92 12.63 -12.67
N LYS A 249 -3.20 11.56 -12.24
CA LYS A 249 -1.87 11.65 -11.60
C LYS A 249 -0.99 12.71 -12.31
N PHE A 250 -0.20 13.45 -11.54
CA PHE A 250 0.65 14.60 -11.94
C PHE A 250 -0.05 15.96 -12.09
N TYR A 251 -1.38 16.02 -12.08
CA TYR A 251 -2.11 17.29 -12.18
C TYR A 251 -2.72 17.73 -10.83
N TYR A 252 -3.33 18.91 -10.81
CA TYR A 252 -3.96 19.49 -9.61
C TYR A 252 -5.50 19.47 -9.64
N PHE A 253 -6.09 18.83 -10.64
CA PHE A 253 -7.55 18.72 -10.74
C PHE A 253 -8.07 17.60 -9.83
N GLU A 254 -9.38 17.59 -9.58
CA GLU A 254 -10.03 16.62 -8.70
C GLU A 254 -9.66 15.17 -9.01
N GLY A 255 -9.56 14.78 -10.28
CA GLY A 255 -9.19 13.41 -10.66
C GLY A 255 -7.75 13.01 -10.30
N ALA A 256 -6.91 13.97 -9.90
CA ALA A 256 -5.54 13.76 -9.46
C ALA A 256 -5.39 13.70 -7.94
N THR A 257 -6.21 14.46 -7.19
CA THR A 257 -6.03 14.68 -5.74
C THR A 257 -7.20 14.17 -4.90
N ARG A 258 -8.39 13.98 -5.49
CA ARG A 258 -9.56 13.43 -4.80
C ARG A 258 -9.66 11.94 -5.05
N VAL A 259 -9.36 11.18 -4.01
CA VAL A 259 -9.25 9.72 -4.05
C VAL A 259 -10.40 9.04 -3.29
N PRO A 260 -10.71 7.77 -3.59
CA PRO A 260 -11.53 6.95 -2.72
C PRO A 260 -10.89 6.86 -1.32
N ALA A 261 -11.70 7.03 -0.29
CA ALA A 261 -11.30 6.83 1.10
C ALA A 261 -12.49 6.30 1.90
N PHE A 262 -12.24 5.33 2.77
CA PHE A 262 -13.26 4.81 3.68
C PHE A 262 -12.65 4.47 5.04
N ILE A 263 -13.47 4.60 6.08
CA ILE A 263 -13.14 4.20 7.44
C ILE A 263 -14.09 3.09 7.86
N PHE A 264 -13.54 2.00 8.38
CA PHE A 264 -14.27 0.87 8.90
C PHE A 264 -13.82 0.61 10.34
N ALA A 265 -14.70 0.87 11.30
CA ALA A 265 -14.41 0.73 12.73
C ALA A 265 -15.70 0.46 13.52
N PRO A 266 -16.29 -0.74 13.38
CA PRO A 266 -17.65 -1.02 13.82
C PRO A 266 -17.86 -0.88 15.34
N GLY A 267 -16.82 -1.05 16.15
CA GLY A 267 -16.88 -0.82 17.60
C GLY A 267 -16.40 0.56 18.08
N MET A 268 -15.92 1.43 17.18
CA MET A 268 -15.38 2.76 17.54
C MET A 268 -16.19 3.92 16.94
N ILE A 269 -16.79 3.73 15.77
CA ILE A 269 -17.61 4.76 15.11
C ILE A 269 -19.10 4.58 15.51
N PRO A 270 -19.81 5.66 15.87
CA PRO A 270 -21.24 5.60 16.18
C PRO A 270 -22.04 4.86 15.11
N SER A 271 -22.93 3.93 15.51
CA SER A 271 -23.70 3.11 14.58
C SER A 271 -24.52 3.93 13.57
N ALA A 272 -24.95 5.14 13.94
CA ALA A 272 -25.66 6.06 13.05
C ALA A 272 -24.81 6.59 11.88
N LEU A 273 -23.48 6.47 11.95
CA LEU A 273 -22.55 6.86 10.88
C LEU A 273 -22.07 5.67 10.04
N GLN A 274 -22.31 4.43 10.49
CA GLN A 274 -21.88 3.23 9.77
C GLN A 274 -22.74 3.03 8.52
N GLY A 275 -22.11 2.76 7.38
CA GLY A 275 -22.79 2.67 6.08
C GLY A 275 -23.25 4.00 5.50
N THR A 276 -22.85 5.14 6.08
CA THR A 276 -23.15 6.47 5.56
C THR A 276 -22.00 7.04 4.73
N THR A 277 -22.28 8.10 3.97
CA THR A 277 -21.27 8.87 3.26
C THR A 277 -21.00 10.19 3.98
N PHE A 278 -19.74 10.48 4.25
CA PHE A 278 -19.31 11.79 4.73
C PHE A 278 -19.07 12.73 3.54
N SER A 279 -19.80 13.86 3.49
CA SER A 279 -19.70 14.85 2.42
C SER A 279 -18.81 16.05 2.77
N GLY A 280 -18.24 16.09 3.97
CA GLY A 280 -17.32 17.14 4.40
C GLY A 280 -15.92 16.98 3.78
N MET A 281 -15.05 17.95 4.06
CA MET A 281 -13.66 17.93 3.60
C MET A 281 -12.80 17.13 4.56
N MET A 282 -11.96 16.28 3.99
CA MET A 282 -10.90 15.54 4.68
C MET A 282 -9.67 15.57 3.78
N HIS A 283 -8.50 15.77 4.36
CA HIS A 283 -7.23 15.78 3.67
C HIS A 283 -6.26 14.79 4.34
N HIS A 284 -5.31 14.24 3.58
CA HIS A 284 -4.35 13.25 4.11
C HIS A 284 -3.51 13.78 5.30
N VAL A 285 -3.35 15.11 5.40
CA VAL A 285 -2.64 15.75 6.52
C VAL A 285 -3.44 15.70 7.83
N ASP A 286 -4.75 15.45 7.77
CA ASP A 286 -5.60 15.32 8.95
C ASP A 286 -5.37 13.98 9.66
N LEU A 287 -4.78 12.99 8.98
CA LEU A 287 -4.55 11.66 9.56
C LEU A 287 -3.62 11.70 10.77
N LEU A 288 -2.56 12.52 10.73
CA LEU A 288 -1.61 12.63 11.84
C LEU A 288 -2.29 13.10 13.14
N PRO A 289 -2.95 14.28 13.18
CA PRO A 289 -3.65 14.71 14.39
C PRO A 289 -4.92 13.92 14.70
N THR A 290 -5.41 13.07 13.79
CA THR A 290 -6.55 12.18 14.06
C THR A 290 -6.11 10.91 14.82
N PHE A 291 -4.92 10.37 14.52
CA PHE A 291 -4.43 9.13 15.13
C PHE A 291 -3.54 9.32 16.36
N VAL A 292 -2.99 10.52 16.56
CA VAL A 292 -2.10 10.87 17.69
C VAL A 292 -2.82 11.77 18.68
#